data_AF-A0A0B3A6R6-F1
#
_entry.id   AF-A0A0B3A6R6-F1
#
_cell.length_a   1.000
_cell.length_b   1.000
_cell.length_c   1.000
_cell.angle_alpha   90.00
_cell.angle_beta   90.00
_cell.angle_gamma   90.00
#
_symmetry.space_group_name_H-M   'P 1'
#
loop_
_entity.id
_entity.type
_entity.pdbx_description
1 polymer ?
#
loop_
_entity_poly.entity_id
_entity_poly.type
_entity_poly.pdbx_seq_one_letter_code
_entity_poly.pdbx_strand_id
1 'polypeptide(L)'
;MEQKAKEKIRQPIVTVAGHVDHGKTSILDSIRSSAVQETEAGGITQKISFTSYPIDKLKKACPLIEKSGINLNIPGFLFIDTPGHAAFTNLRKRGGSLADLAVLVIDLTEGIKPQTAEVIQILKLNKTPFIIALNKIDKITGWRKLDENLKNSVEMQGERVKEVFDEKFYTLVGALQSYGLETDLFYNIPDFTKKIAMVPCSAYTKEGIPELIMMLCGLSEKFLTKRLELHPDPKGVMLEVKRERGNEAIEAILYDGELNRTDEIAVASITGEPIVTKIRILEEIIPLSSKFKTTEKVNASTGIRIQLTEKQEILPGMPFVKFKNNLKEISEQFKKELGESIKTEKFGIIAKADSLGSLEALLVLLGQNNINVVQK
;
A
#
# COMPACT_ATOMS: atom_id res chain seq x y z
N MET A 1 9.32 -36.97 -16.77
CA MET A 1 8.69 -36.04 -15.82
C MET A 1 9.36 -34.70 -16.01
N GLU A 2 8.74 -33.79 -16.76
CA GLU A 2 9.25 -32.43 -16.91
C GLU A 2 9.23 -31.75 -15.54
N GLN A 3 10.40 -31.26 -15.11
CA GLN A 3 10.49 -30.35 -13.97
C GLN A 3 9.66 -29.12 -14.32
N LYS A 4 8.46 -29.00 -13.74
CA LYS A 4 7.72 -27.72 -13.75
C LYS A 4 8.68 -26.64 -13.27
N ALA A 5 9.00 -25.69 -14.15
CA ALA A 5 9.75 -24.51 -13.79
C ALA A 5 9.06 -23.87 -12.57
N LYS A 6 9.80 -23.61 -11.50
CA LYS A 6 9.27 -23.00 -10.28
C LYS A 6 8.62 -21.67 -10.68
N GLU A 7 7.30 -21.56 -10.54
CA GLU A 7 6.55 -20.34 -10.89
C GLU A 7 7.20 -19.14 -10.18
N LYS A 8 7.61 -18.14 -10.96
CA LYS A 8 8.30 -16.96 -10.44
C LYS A 8 7.24 -16.09 -9.77
N ILE A 9 7.32 -15.92 -8.45
CA ILE A 9 6.42 -15.01 -7.73
C ILE A 9 7.06 -13.63 -7.58
N ARG A 10 6.22 -12.60 -7.60
CA ARG A 10 6.62 -11.22 -7.34
C ARG A 10 6.61 -10.90 -5.84
N GLN A 11 7.24 -9.80 -5.46
CA GLN A 11 7.06 -9.27 -4.10
C GLN A 11 5.61 -8.77 -3.89
N PRO A 12 5.00 -9.04 -2.73
CA PRO A 12 3.76 -8.39 -2.34
C PRO A 12 3.94 -6.88 -2.19
N ILE A 13 2.92 -6.15 -2.62
CA ILE A 13 2.78 -4.72 -2.47
C ILE A 13 2.05 -4.45 -1.15
N VAL A 14 2.72 -3.75 -0.23
CA VAL A 14 2.20 -3.40 1.09
C VAL A 14 1.98 -1.90 1.16
N THR A 15 0.76 -1.49 1.51
CA THR A 15 0.46 -0.08 1.76
C THR A 15 0.34 0.20 3.26
N VAL A 16 0.75 1.39 3.68
CA VAL A 16 0.59 1.83 5.08
C VAL A 16 -0.45 2.94 5.12
N ALA A 17 -1.54 2.71 5.86
CA ALA A 17 -2.71 3.58 5.89
C ALA A 17 -3.13 3.88 7.34
N GLY A 18 -3.95 4.91 7.55
CA GLY A 18 -4.32 5.40 8.89
C GLY A 18 -4.51 6.91 8.94
N HIS A 19 -4.99 7.43 10.07
CA HIS A 19 -5.24 8.85 10.24
C HIS A 19 -3.95 9.68 10.19
N VAL A 20 -4.07 10.98 9.88
CA VAL A 20 -3.00 11.96 10.07
C VAL A 20 -2.46 11.84 11.49
N ASP A 21 -1.13 11.97 11.61
CA ASP A 21 -0.38 11.86 12.87
C ASP A 21 -0.44 10.52 13.61
N HIS A 22 -1.13 9.49 13.12
CA HIS A 22 -1.08 8.15 13.75
C HIS A 22 0.27 7.43 13.56
N GLY A 23 1.17 7.98 12.74
CA GLY A 23 2.56 7.55 12.60
C GLY A 23 2.81 6.55 11.46
N LYS A 24 2.06 6.64 10.36
CA LYS A 24 2.27 5.83 9.14
C LYS A 24 3.72 5.87 8.65
N THR A 25 4.20 7.08 8.37
CA THR A 25 5.57 7.37 7.90
C THR A 25 6.60 6.90 8.92
N SER A 26 6.36 7.17 10.21
CA SER A 26 7.25 6.76 11.30
C SER A 26 7.38 5.23 11.41
N ILE A 27 6.27 4.49 11.28
CA ILE A 27 6.29 3.03 11.25
C ILE A 27 7.11 2.54 10.07
N LEU A 28 6.87 3.10 8.88
CA LEU A 28 7.57 2.68 7.69
C LEU A 28 9.08 3.01 7.76
N ASP A 29 9.45 4.15 8.34
CA ASP A 29 10.83 4.53 8.63
C ASP A 29 11.50 3.59 9.63
N SER A 30 10.79 3.18 10.68
CA SER A 30 11.30 2.20 11.65
C SER A 30 11.47 0.81 11.05
N ILE A 31 10.62 0.41 10.11
CA ILE A 31 10.80 -0.82 9.31
C ILE A 31 12.05 -0.70 8.42
N ARG A 32 12.22 0.45 7.75
CA ARG A 32 13.35 0.72 6.83
C ARG A 32 14.69 0.91 7.55
N SER A 33 14.68 1.20 8.85
CA SER A 33 15.82 1.77 9.58
C SER A 33 16.34 3.08 8.94
N SER A 34 15.42 3.90 8.43
CA SER A 34 15.70 5.24 7.84
C SER A 34 15.00 6.34 8.63
N ALA A 35 15.31 7.62 8.36
CA ALA A 35 14.67 8.80 8.94
C ALA A 35 14.16 9.74 7.83
N VAL A 36 13.22 9.27 7.01
CA VAL A 36 12.68 10.04 5.88
C VAL A 36 11.75 11.15 6.38
N GLN A 37 10.95 10.88 7.40
CA GLN A 37 10.00 11.84 7.99
C GLN A 37 10.66 13.14 8.46
N GLU A 38 11.89 13.08 8.98
CA GLU A 38 12.65 14.25 9.45
C GLU A 38 13.07 15.19 8.31
N THR A 39 13.10 14.68 7.07
CA THR A 39 13.50 15.43 5.87
C THR A 39 12.32 16.04 5.12
N GLU A 40 11.08 15.70 5.48
CA GLU A 40 9.87 16.23 4.86
C GLU A 40 9.41 17.52 5.57
N ALA A 41 9.00 18.51 4.77
CA ALA A 41 8.52 19.79 5.30
C ALA A 41 7.29 19.58 6.21
N GLY A 42 7.38 20.02 7.46
CA GLY A 42 6.31 19.87 8.45
C GLY A 42 6.13 18.47 9.02
N GLY A 43 7.04 17.52 8.75
CA GLY A 43 6.99 16.15 9.30
C GLY A 43 5.83 15.30 8.77
N ILE A 44 5.21 15.73 7.67
CA ILE A 44 4.08 15.08 7.01
C ILE A 44 4.46 14.62 5.61
N THR A 45 4.04 13.40 5.25
CA THR A 45 4.25 12.87 3.91
C THR A 45 3.42 13.63 2.89
N GLN A 46 4.10 14.17 1.88
CA GLN A 46 3.51 14.98 0.82
C GLN A 46 3.49 14.26 -0.54
N LYS A 47 4.30 13.22 -0.71
CA LYS A 47 4.48 12.51 -1.99
C LYS A 47 4.30 11.03 -1.80
N ILE A 48 3.81 10.34 -2.84
CA ILE A 48 3.82 8.88 -2.84
C ILE A 48 5.28 8.43 -2.93
N SER A 49 5.69 7.52 -2.05
CA SER A 49 7.04 6.97 -2.07
C SER A 49 7.01 5.45 -2.13
N PHE A 50 8.01 4.89 -2.83
CA PHE A 50 8.21 3.46 -2.93
C PHE A 50 9.40 3.05 -2.08
N THR A 51 9.30 1.88 -1.48
CA THR A 51 10.44 1.26 -0.81
C THR A 51 10.44 -0.21 -1.15
N SER A 52 11.41 -0.62 -1.97
CA SER A 52 11.72 -2.02 -2.15
C SER A 52 12.53 -2.52 -0.95
N TYR A 53 12.02 -3.53 -0.26
CA TYR A 53 12.67 -4.18 0.87
C TYR A 53 12.93 -5.66 0.54
N PRO A 54 14.14 -5.98 0.04
CA PRO A 54 14.54 -7.35 -0.30
C PRO A 54 14.53 -8.30 0.89
N ILE A 55 14.20 -9.57 0.62
CA ILE A 55 14.05 -10.60 1.66
C ILE A 55 15.33 -10.87 2.46
N ASP A 56 16.50 -10.78 1.82
CA ASP A 56 17.80 -11.00 2.47
C ASP A 56 18.10 -9.91 3.51
N LYS A 57 17.74 -8.66 3.21
CA LYS A 57 17.86 -7.55 4.17
C LYS A 57 16.82 -7.70 5.28
N LEU A 58 15.62 -8.13 4.94
CA LEU A 58 14.52 -8.28 5.90
C LEU A 58 14.79 -9.38 6.92
N LYS A 59 15.33 -10.54 6.49
CA LYS A 59 15.76 -11.62 7.41
C LYS A 59 16.87 -11.17 8.37
N LYS A 60 17.83 -10.38 7.88
CA LYS A 60 18.90 -9.80 8.72
C LYS A 60 18.35 -8.81 9.75
N ALA A 61 17.35 -8.00 9.37
CA ALA A 61 16.76 -7.00 10.23
C ALA A 61 15.80 -7.59 11.27
N CYS A 62 15.17 -8.74 11.00
CA CYS A 62 14.21 -9.38 11.90
C CYS A 62 14.56 -10.87 12.15
N PRO A 63 15.44 -11.16 13.13
CA PRO A 63 15.78 -12.54 13.50
C PRO A 63 14.59 -13.36 14.02
N LEU A 64 13.48 -12.72 14.42
CA LEU A 64 12.26 -13.41 14.84
C LEU A 64 11.68 -14.29 13.73
N ILE A 65 11.92 -13.95 12.46
CA ILE A 65 11.41 -14.72 11.34
C ILE A 65 12.00 -16.13 11.31
N GLU A 66 13.32 -16.24 11.48
CA GLU A 66 13.98 -17.55 11.54
C GLU A 66 13.51 -18.35 12.76
N LYS A 67 13.37 -17.69 13.92
CA LYS A 67 12.86 -18.31 15.15
C LYS A 67 11.42 -18.78 15.04
N SER A 68 10.59 -18.11 14.24
CA SER A 68 9.18 -18.45 14.04
C SER A 68 8.96 -19.66 13.13
N GLY A 69 10.00 -20.13 12.43
CA GLY A 69 9.90 -21.25 11.49
C GLY A 69 9.15 -20.92 10.18
N ILE A 70 8.88 -19.64 9.90
CA ILE A 70 8.22 -19.20 8.66
C ILE A 70 9.18 -19.41 7.48
N ASN A 71 8.84 -20.33 6.58
CA ASN A 71 9.59 -20.52 5.34
C ASN A 71 9.19 -19.45 4.30
N LEU A 72 10.00 -18.40 4.20
CA LEU A 72 9.78 -17.31 3.27
C LEU A 72 10.26 -17.64 1.85
N ASN A 73 9.32 -17.70 0.91
CA ASN A 73 9.52 -17.86 -0.52
C ASN A 73 9.37 -16.53 -1.29
N ILE A 74 8.71 -15.52 -0.71
CA ILE A 74 8.57 -14.20 -1.34
C ILE A 74 9.94 -13.52 -1.49
N PRO A 75 10.17 -12.75 -2.58
CA PRO A 75 11.45 -12.11 -2.84
C PRO A 75 11.71 -10.85 -1.99
N GLY A 76 10.69 -10.33 -1.30
CA GLY A 76 10.76 -9.12 -0.49
C GLY A 76 9.39 -8.46 -0.36
N PHE A 77 9.36 -7.16 -0.10
CA PHE A 77 8.15 -6.33 -0.11
C PHE A 77 8.36 -5.06 -0.93
N LEU A 78 7.32 -4.61 -1.63
CA LEU A 78 7.22 -3.24 -2.10
C LEU A 78 6.32 -2.47 -1.13
N PHE A 79 6.91 -1.64 -0.28
CA PHE A 79 6.12 -0.72 0.53
C PHE A 79 5.76 0.54 -0.25
N ILE A 80 4.52 0.99 -0.09
CA ILE A 80 4.03 2.26 -0.61
C ILE A 80 3.65 3.13 0.57
N ASP A 81 4.34 4.27 0.69
CA ASP A 81 3.96 5.35 1.59
C ASP A 81 3.09 6.33 0.82
N THR A 82 1.93 6.67 1.36
CA THR A 82 0.97 7.53 0.68
C THR A 82 0.59 8.74 1.56
N PRO A 83 0.56 9.96 1.01
CA PRO A 83 0.04 11.12 1.72
C PRO A 83 -1.48 10.98 1.93
N GLY A 84 -1.92 11.06 3.18
CA GLY A 84 -3.34 11.10 3.54
C GLY A 84 -4.17 9.91 3.04
N HIS A 85 -5.49 10.13 2.90
CA HIS A 85 -6.48 9.14 2.45
C HIS A 85 -6.58 9.04 0.90
N ALA A 86 -6.34 10.16 0.19
CA ALA A 86 -6.58 10.30 -1.25
C ALA A 86 -5.74 9.35 -2.12
N ALA A 87 -4.47 9.16 -1.76
CA ALA A 87 -3.57 8.28 -2.50
C ALA A 87 -3.93 6.79 -2.35
N PHE A 88 -4.66 6.38 -1.31
CA PHE A 88 -5.17 5.00 -1.20
C PHE A 88 -6.23 4.70 -2.27
N THR A 89 -7.04 5.69 -2.64
CA THR A 89 -8.03 5.56 -3.72
C THR A 89 -7.40 5.49 -5.10
N ASN A 90 -6.27 6.19 -5.32
CA ASN A 90 -5.52 6.16 -6.58
C ASN A 90 -4.83 4.82 -6.85
N LEU A 91 -4.66 3.98 -5.84
CA LEU A 91 -4.06 2.63 -5.94
C LEU A 91 -5.13 1.55 -6.21
N ARG A 92 -6.20 1.90 -6.93
CA ARG A 92 -7.29 0.97 -7.27
C ARG A 92 -7.07 0.36 -8.65
N LYS A 93 -7.42 -0.93 -8.77
CA LYS A 93 -7.66 -1.63 -10.03
C LYS A 93 -9.07 -2.20 -10.02
N ARG A 94 -9.80 -2.22 -11.14
CA ARG A 94 -11.12 -2.90 -11.11
C ARG A 94 -10.92 -4.41 -10.94
N GLY A 95 -11.44 -4.94 -9.82
CA GLY A 95 -11.26 -6.34 -9.40
C GLY A 95 -10.37 -6.55 -8.17
N GLY A 96 -9.77 -5.49 -7.60
CA GLY A 96 -9.00 -5.58 -6.35
C GLY A 96 -8.23 -4.29 -5.99
N SER A 97 -7.48 -4.31 -4.89
CA SER A 97 -6.52 -3.24 -4.60
C SER A 97 -5.20 -3.51 -5.34
N LEU A 98 -4.47 -2.46 -5.71
CA LEU A 98 -3.06 -2.57 -6.13
C LEU A 98 -2.18 -3.12 -5.00
N ALA A 99 -2.57 -2.87 -3.75
CA ALA A 99 -1.92 -3.46 -2.59
C ALA A 99 -2.42 -4.89 -2.35
N ASP A 100 -1.49 -5.82 -2.19
CA ASP A 100 -1.79 -7.20 -1.84
C ASP A 100 -2.09 -7.34 -0.34
N LEU A 101 -1.55 -6.43 0.48
CA LEU A 101 -1.67 -6.39 1.93
C LEU A 101 -1.62 -4.93 2.42
N ALA A 102 -2.24 -4.64 3.57
CA ALA A 102 -2.14 -3.31 4.19
C ALA A 102 -1.75 -3.38 5.67
N VAL A 103 -1.10 -2.31 6.14
CA VAL A 103 -0.90 -2.00 7.56
C VAL A 103 -1.77 -0.81 7.91
N LEU A 104 -2.82 -1.04 8.70
CA LEU A 104 -3.64 0.02 9.26
C LEU A 104 -3.01 0.50 10.58
N VAL A 105 -2.41 1.69 10.56
CA VAL A 105 -1.81 2.32 11.73
C VAL A 105 -2.88 3.08 12.49
N ILE A 106 -3.05 2.72 13.77
CA ILE A 106 -3.96 3.39 14.70
C ILE A 106 -3.13 3.81 15.92
N ASP A 107 -3.21 5.09 16.28
CA ASP A 107 -2.68 5.55 17.56
C ASP A 107 -3.55 5.00 18.69
N LEU A 108 -2.96 4.17 19.55
CA LEU A 108 -3.68 3.53 20.66
C LEU A 108 -4.23 4.56 21.67
N THR A 109 -3.62 5.74 21.77
CA THR A 109 -4.08 6.80 22.68
C THR A 109 -5.32 7.52 22.16
N GLU A 110 -5.49 7.57 20.83
CA GLU A 110 -6.56 8.31 20.16
C GLU A 110 -7.72 7.43 19.65
N GLY A 111 -7.45 6.17 19.34
CA GLY A 111 -8.42 5.23 18.77
C GLY A 111 -8.81 5.56 17.32
N ILE A 112 -10.04 5.22 16.94
CA ILE A 112 -10.54 5.41 15.57
C ILE A 112 -10.85 6.89 15.32
N LYS A 113 -10.33 7.44 14.22
CA LYS A 113 -10.60 8.79 13.71
C LYS A 113 -11.30 8.72 12.34
N PRO A 114 -11.85 9.83 11.80
CA PRO A 114 -12.61 9.79 10.54
C PRO A 114 -11.87 9.12 9.38
N GLN A 115 -10.61 9.46 9.14
CA GLN A 115 -9.82 8.82 8.07
C GLN A 115 -9.53 7.34 8.34
N THR A 116 -9.43 6.92 9.61
CA THR A 116 -9.32 5.50 9.97
C THR A 116 -10.57 4.75 9.53
N ALA A 117 -11.75 5.31 9.80
CA ALA A 117 -13.03 4.73 9.38
C ALA A 117 -13.15 4.63 7.85
N GLU A 118 -12.75 5.67 7.13
CA GLU A 118 -12.74 5.67 5.66
C GLU A 118 -11.78 4.58 5.12
N VAL A 119 -10.56 4.47 5.67
CA VAL A 119 -9.60 3.42 5.27
C VAL A 119 -10.17 2.03 5.52
N ILE A 120 -10.80 1.79 6.67
CA ILE A 120 -11.46 0.51 6.97
C ILE A 120 -12.50 0.17 5.90
N GLN A 121 -13.32 1.14 5.49
CA GLN A 121 -14.32 0.92 4.45
C GLN A 121 -13.66 0.56 3.11
N ILE A 122 -12.61 1.26 2.69
CA ILE A 122 -11.93 0.96 1.42
C ILE A 122 -11.27 -0.43 1.47
N LEU A 123 -10.61 -0.78 2.58
CA LEU A 123 -10.00 -2.11 2.75
C LEU A 123 -11.04 -3.23 2.65
N LYS A 124 -12.21 -3.05 3.28
CA LYS A 124 -13.34 -3.99 3.19
C LYS A 124 -13.91 -4.10 1.79
N LEU A 125 -14.17 -2.95 1.13
CA LEU A 125 -14.70 -2.89 -0.24
C LEU A 125 -13.77 -3.60 -1.23
N ASN A 126 -12.46 -3.41 -1.08
CA ASN A 126 -11.45 -4.01 -1.94
C ASN A 126 -11.07 -5.45 -1.55
N LYS A 127 -11.59 -5.95 -0.41
CA LYS A 127 -11.20 -7.25 0.18
C LYS A 127 -9.68 -7.38 0.36
N THR A 128 -9.03 -6.28 0.68
CA THR A 128 -7.59 -6.23 0.93
C THR A 128 -7.34 -6.80 2.32
N PRO A 129 -6.56 -7.89 2.48
CA PRO A 129 -6.16 -8.35 3.80
C PRO A 129 -5.29 -7.28 4.47
N PHE A 130 -5.39 -7.14 5.80
CA PHE A 130 -4.60 -6.16 6.53
C PHE A 130 -4.32 -6.60 7.95
N ILE A 131 -3.33 -5.94 8.56
CA ILE A 131 -3.04 -6.01 10.00
C ILE A 131 -3.13 -4.62 10.60
N ILE A 132 -3.36 -4.55 11.90
CA ILE A 132 -3.44 -3.27 12.63
C ILE A 132 -2.16 -3.08 13.43
N ALA A 133 -1.44 -2.00 13.14
CA ALA A 133 -0.34 -1.53 13.98
C ALA A 133 -0.90 -0.58 15.03
N LEU A 134 -0.90 -1.02 16.29
CA LEU A 134 -1.31 -0.22 17.44
C LEU A 134 -0.14 0.63 17.91
N ASN A 135 0.03 1.76 17.24
CA ASN A 135 1.18 2.62 17.43
C ASN A 135 1.10 3.46 18.71
N LYS A 136 2.25 4.01 19.10
CA LYS A 136 2.44 4.94 20.22
C LYS A 136 2.15 4.35 21.61
N ILE A 137 2.44 3.06 21.81
CA ILE A 137 2.39 2.44 23.15
C ILE A 137 3.31 3.16 24.15
N ASP A 138 4.41 3.75 23.66
CA ASP A 138 5.34 4.58 24.45
C ASP A 138 4.71 5.83 25.07
N LYS A 139 3.55 6.27 24.56
CA LYS A 139 2.81 7.41 25.12
C LYS A 139 1.89 7.04 26.27
N ILE A 140 1.73 5.75 26.58
CA ILE A 140 1.02 5.34 27.79
C ILE A 140 1.84 5.79 29.00
N THR A 141 1.23 6.57 29.89
CA THR A 141 1.93 7.13 31.04
C THR A 141 2.51 6.03 31.92
N GLY A 142 3.83 6.03 32.09
CA GLY A 142 4.55 5.03 32.87
C GLY A 142 5.01 3.81 32.05
N TRP A 143 4.75 3.77 30.74
CA TRP A 143 5.28 2.73 29.85
C TRP A 143 6.80 2.68 29.91
N ARG A 144 7.35 1.46 30.02
CA ARG A 144 8.79 1.23 29.98
C ARG A 144 9.09 0.24 28.88
N LYS A 145 9.98 0.63 27.97
CA LYS A 145 10.54 -0.31 27.01
C LYS A 145 11.33 -1.38 27.77
N LEU A 146 10.97 -2.63 27.59
CA LEU A 146 11.68 -3.78 28.15
C LEU A 146 12.45 -4.50 27.03
N ASP A 147 13.61 -5.09 27.36
CA ASP A 147 14.39 -5.90 26.42
C ASP A 147 13.88 -7.34 26.39
N GLU A 148 12.59 -7.48 26.07
CA GLU A 148 11.83 -8.73 26.09
C GLU A 148 11.04 -8.85 24.77
N ASN A 149 10.50 -10.05 24.49
CA ASN A 149 9.55 -10.16 23.37
C ASN A 149 8.30 -9.32 23.63
N LEU A 150 7.60 -8.88 22.58
CA LEU A 150 6.50 -7.92 22.72
C LEU A 150 5.40 -8.39 23.68
N LYS A 151 5.08 -9.69 23.71
CA LYS A 151 4.08 -10.23 24.64
C LYS A 151 4.52 -10.02 26.09
N ASN A 152 5.73 -10.47 26.42
CA ASN A 152 6.31 -10.30 27.74
C ASN A 152 6.44 -8.82 28.10
N SER A 153 6.85 -7.97 27.15
CA SER A 153 7.00 -6.54 27.40
C SER A 153 5.68 -5.90 27.83
N VAL A 154 4.56 -6.25 27.18
CA VAL A 154 3.22 -5.80 27.57
C VAL A 154 2.81 -6.40 28.92
N GLU A 155 3.02 -7.70 29.13
CA GLU A 155 2.57 -8.41 30.34
C GLU A 155 3.33 -8.02 31.61
N MET A 156 4.60 -7.63 31.47
CA MET A 156 5.49 -7.25 32.59
C MET A 156 5.46 -5.75 32.91
N GLN A 157 4.63 -4.95 32.23
CA GLN A 157 4.41 -3.57 32.65
C GLN A 157 3.86 -3.51 34.08
N GLY A 158 4.10 -2.39 34.77
CA GLY A 158 3.48 -2.15 36.08
C GLY A 158 1.96 -2.23 35.99
N GLU A 159 1.30 -2.74 37.03
CA GLU A 159 -0.15 -3.03 37.06
C GLU A 159 -1.00 -1.88 36.49
N ARG A 160 -0.79 -0.65 36.98
CA ARG A 160 -1.49 0.54 36.49
C ARG A 160 -1.26 0.84 35.00
N VAL A 161 -0.05 0.60 34.48
CA VAL A 161 0.28 0.83 33.07
C VAL A 161 -0.43 -0.20 32.20
N LYS A 162 -0.45 -1.45 32.65
CA LYS A 162 -1.15 -2.55 31.98
C LYS A 162 -2.66 -2.33 31.96
N GLU A 163 -3.26 -1.90 33.07
CA GLU A 163 -4.68 -1.53 33.11
C GLU A 163 -5.03 -0.45 32.08
N VAL A 164 -4.22 0.60 31.95
CA VAL A 164 -4.44 1.66 30.95
C VAL A 164 -4.28 1.14 29.53
N PHE A 165 -3.31 0.25 29.28
CA PHE A 165 -3.17 -0.42 27.99
C PHE A 165 -4.40 -1.25 27.66
N ASP A 166 -4.83 -2.10 28.59
CA ASP A 166 -5.98 -3.00 28.42
C ASP A 166 -7.27 -2.21 28.19
N GLU A 167 -7.53 -1.15 28.97
CA GLU A 167 -8.69 -0.28 28.79
C GLU A 167 -8.74 0.31 27.37
N LYS A 168 -7.62 0.89 26.90
CA LYS A 168 -7.51 1.46 25.55
C LYS A 168 -7.67 0.39 24.47
N PHE A 169 -7.03 -0.76 24.66
CA PHE A 169 -7.11 -1.88 23.74
C PHE A 169 -8.54 -2.39 23.59
N TYR A 170 -9.22 -2.73 24.69
CA TYR A 170 -10.59 -3.25 24.64
C TYR A 170 -11.60 -2.22 24.15
N THR A 171 -11.41 -0.93 24.48
CA THR A 171 -12.22 0.16 23.91
C THR A 171 -12.09 0.20 22.39
N LEU A 172 -10.87 0.07 21.87
CA LEU A 172 -10.61 0.03 20.43
C LEU A 172 -11.18 -1.23 19.77
N VAL A 173 -11.05 -2.41 20.40
CA VAL A 173 -11.66 -3.66 19.91
C VAL A 173 -13.17 -3.50 19.79
N GLY A 174 -13.84 -2.96 20.82
CA GLY A 174 -15.28 -2.69 20.78
C GLY A 174 -15.66 -1.69 19.67
N ALA A 175 -14.86 -0.64 19.47
CA ALA A 175 -15.07 0.30 18.39
C ALA A 175 -14.90 -0.37 17.00
N LEU A 176 -13.87 -1.20 16.80
CA LEU A 176 -13.63 -1.92 15.54
C LEU A 176 -14.73 -2.95 15.24
N GLN A 177 -15.32 -3.56 16.28
CA GLN A 177 -16.46 -4.47 16.12
C GLN A 177 -17.68 -3.75 15.52
N SER A 178 -17.89 -2.47 15.82
CA SER A 178 -18.97 -1.67 15.20
C SER A 178 -18.77 -1.48 13.68
N TYR A 179 -17.53 -1.59 13.20
CA TYR A 179 -17.19 -1.64 11.77
C TYR A 179 -17.21 -3.07 11.20
N GLY A 180 -17.65 -4.06 11.99
CA GLY A 180 -17.70 -5.47 11.62
C GLY A 180 -16.32 -6.11 11.47
N LEU A 181 -15.34 -5.64 12.23
CA LEU A 181 -14.00 -6.24 12.28
C LEU A 181 -13.84 -7.04 13.57
N GLU A 182 -13.53 -8.33 13.44
CA GLU A 182 -13.10 -9.16 14.56
C GLU A 182 -11.59 -9.04 14.72
N THR A 183 -11.13 -8.55 15.86
CA THR A 183 -9.71 -8.23 16.07
C THR A 183 -9.21 -8.77 17.42
N ASP A 184 -7.92 -9.06 17.50
CA ASP A 184 -7.27 -9.49 18.74
C ASP A 184 -5.76 -9.23 18.66
N LEU A 185 -5.06 -9.32 19.78
CA LEU A 185 -3.59 -9.26 19.79
C LEU A 185 -3.04 -10.43 18.99
N PHE A 186 -2.00 -10.18 18.18
CA PHE A 186 -1.47 -11.18 17.25
C PHE A 186 -1.08 -12.50 17.94
N TYR A 187 -0.60 -12.44 19.19
CA TYR A 187 -0.21 -13.62 19.97
C TYR A 187 -1.40 -14.37 20.62
N ASN A 188 -2.61 -13.82 20.56
CA ASN A 188 -3.84 -14.46 21.04
C ASN A 188 -4.63 -15.16 19.91
N ILE A 189 -4.21 -15.02 18.65
CA ILE A 189 -4.96 -15.51 17.49
C ILE A 189 -4.48 -16.92 17.11
N PRO A 190 -5.32 -17.97 17.29
CA PRO A 190 -4.98 -19.30 16.80
C PRO A 190 -5.22 -19.43 15.29
N ASP A 191 -6.20 -18.68 14.75
CA ASP A 191 -6.61 -18.73 13.36
C ASP A 191 -6.75 -17.32 12.75
N PHE A 192 -5.70 -16.93 12.02
CA PHE A 192 -5.61 -15.66 11.31
C PHE A 192 -6.58 -15.52 10.12
N THR A 193 -7.41 -16.53 9.81
CA THR A 193 -8.49 -16.38 8.82
C THR A 193 -9.75 -15.74 9.38
N LYS A 194 -9.93 -15.78 10.71
CA LYS A 194 -11.15 -15.33 11.40
C LYS A 194 -10.99 -13.95 12.02
N LYS A 195 -9.81 -13.65 12.55
CA LYS A 195 -9.51 -12.40 13.24
C LYS A 195 -8.38 -11.64 12.58
N ILE A 196 -8.48 -10.31 12.61
CA ILE A 196 -7.44 -9.39 12.18
C ILE A 196 -6.45 -9.21 13.33
N ALA A 197 -5.17 -9.41 13.02
CA ALA A 197 -4.09 -9.28 13.99
C ALA A 197 -3.81 -7.81 14.33
N MET A 198 -3.76 -7.52 15.63
CA MET A 198 -3.33 -6.26 16.19
C MET A 198 -1.94 -6.43 16.81
N VAL A 199 -0.99 -5.59 16.40
CA VAL A 199 0.39 -5.61 16.89
C VAL A 199 0.65 -4.31 17.66
N PRO A 200 0.74 -4.35 19.00
CA PRO A 200 1.23 -3.23 19.81
C PRO A 200 2.62 -2.82 19.36
N CYS A 201 2.82 -1.54 19.05
CA CYS A 201 4.12 -1.06 18.62
C CYS A 201 4.36 0.40 18.96
N SER A 202 5.63 0.79 18.88
CA SER A 202 6.07 2.16 18.95
C SER A 202 7.03 2.41 17.81
N ALA A 203 6.63 3.25 16.86
CA ALA A 203 7.54 3.73 15.82
C ALA A 203 8.76 4.42 16.43
N TYR A 204 8.59 5.12 17.55
CA TYR A 204 9.64 5.88 18.22
C TYR A 204 10.67 4.98 18.90
N THR A 205 10.23 4.07 19.76
CA THR A 205 11.12 3.18 20.52
C THR A 205 11.52 1.91 19.76
N LYS A 206 10.87 1.66 18.61
CA LYS A 206 10.98 0.48 17.75
C LYS A 206 10.46 -0.82 18.38
N GLU A 207 9.82 -0.75 19.54
CA GLU A 207 9.16 -1.87 20.17
C GLU A 207 8.00 -2.37 19.28
N GLY A 208 7.90 -3.69 19.08
CA GLY A 208 6.85 -4.33 18.26
C GLY A 208 7.03 -4.25 16.74
N ILE A 209 8.02 -3.51 16.23
CA ILE A 209 8.33 -3.46 14.79
C ILE A 209 8.78 -4.84 14.25
N PRO A 210 9.63 -5.61 14.95
CA PRO A 210 9.99 -6.96 14.52
C PRO A 210 8.77 -7.89 14.38
N GLU A 211 7.84 -7.85 15.33
CA GLU A 211 6.60 -8.62 15.31
C GLU A 211 5.67 -8.18 14.17
N LEU A 212 5.60 -6.88 13.88
CA LEU A 212 4.85 -6.36 12.73
C LEU A 212 5.41 -6.93 11.41
N ILE A 213 6.73 -6.92 11.24
CA ILE A 213 7.41 -7.52 10.07
C ILE A 213 7.15 -9.03 10.01
N MET A 214 7.26 -9.74 11.14
CA MET A 214 6.98 -11.17 11.22
C MET A 214 5.54 -11.49 10.79
N MET A 215 4.56 -10.68 11.22
CA MET A 215 3.16 -10.81 10.82
C MET A 215 2.96 -10.58 9.33
N LEU A 216 3.58 -9.55 8.74
CA LEU A 216 3.55 -9.31 7.30
C LEU A 216 4.09 -10.51 6.51
N CYS A 217 5.22 -11.07 6.96
CA CYS A 217 5.84 -12.25 6.37
C CYS A 217 4.91 -13.47 6.42
N GLY A 218 4.41 -13.80 7.62
CA GLY A 218 3.56 -14.98 7.82
C GLY A 218 2.24 -14.92 7.04
N LEU A 219 1.59 -13.75 7.02
CA LEU A 219 0.34 -13.57 6.27
C LEU A 219 0.56 -13.60 4.76
N SER A 220 1.68 -13.06 4.27
CA SER A 220 2.01 -13.07 2.85
C SER A 220 2.24 -14.50 2.34
N GLU A 221 3.05 -15.28 3.05
CA GLU A 221 3.28 -16.69 2.69
C GLU A 221 2.01 -17.53 2.78
N LYS A 222 1.20 -17.32 3.82
CA LYS A 222 0.01 -18.13 4.08
C LYS A 222 -1.12 -17.84 3.10
N PHE A 223 -1.32 -16.57 2.72
CA PHE A 223 -2.54 -16.15 2.01
C PHE A 223 -2.30 -15.56 0.61
N LEU A 224 -1.09 -15.07 0.30
CA LEU A 224 -0.87 -14.30 -0.92
C LEU A 224 -0.11 -15.06 -2.01
N THR A 225 0.61 -16.14 -1.70
CA THR A 225 1.51 -16.83 -2.66
C THR A 225 0.88 -17.12 -4.03
N LYS A 226 -0.37 -17.61 -4.07
CA LYS A 226 -1.11 -17.86 -5.33
C LYS A 226 -1.46 -16.60 -6.13
N ARG A 227 -1.64 -15.46 -5.45
CA ARG A 227 -1.95 -14.16 -6.07
C ARG A 227 -0.70 -13.43 -6.57
N LEU A 228 0.49 -13.90 -6.17
CA LEU A 228 1.78 -13.29 -6.49
C LEU A 228 2.45 -13.94 -7.71
N GLU A 229 1.77 -14.83 -8.43
CA GLU A 229 2.30 -15.41 -9.68
C GLU A 229 2.54 -14.31 -10.73
N LEU A 230 3.78 -14.25 -11.23
CA LEU A 230 4.19 -13.26 -12.21
C LEU A 230 3.79 -13.69 -13.62
N HIS A 231 3.04 -12.84 -14.31
CA HIS A 231 2.68 -13.06 -15.72
C HIS A 231 3.76 -12.49 -16.64
N PRO A 232 3.84 -12.84 -17.93
CA PRO A 232 4.86 -12.26 -18.82
C PRO A 232 4.58 -10.79 -19.16
N ASP A 233 3.31 -10.42 -19.32
CA ASP A 233 2.93 -9.10 -19.84
C ASP A 233 2.89 -8.05 -18.74
N PRO A 234 3.60 -6.91 -18.92
CA PRO A 234 3.68 -5.89 -17.90
C PRO A 234 2.34 -5.18 -17.75
N LYS A 235 1.97 -4.98 -16.49
CA LYS A 235 0.84 -4.14 -16.09
C LYS A 235 1.26 -3.23 -14.97
N GLY A 236 0.90 -1.96 -15.08
CA GLY A 236 1.23 -0.98 -14.06
C GLY A 236 0.24 0.16 -13.98
N VAL A 237 0.48 1.06 -13.03
CA VAL A 237 -0.33 2.25 -12.78
C VAL A 237 0.61 3.45 -12.69
N MET A 238 0.32 4.51 -13.44
CA MET A 238 1.03 5.79 -13.38
C MET A 238 0.54 6.58 -12.17
N LEU A 239 1.43 7.10 -11.33
CA LEU A 239 1.07 7.71 -10.05
C LEU A 239 1.35 9.19 -9.98
N GLU A 240 2.56 9.63 -10.30
CA GLU A 240 2.94 11.03 -10.15
C GLU A 240 3.81 11.47 -11.33
N VAL A 241 3.47 12.61 -11.93
CA VAL A 241 4.26 13.23 -12.98
C VAL A 241 5.18 14.27 -12.35
N LYS A 242 6.50 14.01 -12.37
CA LYS A 242 7.54 14.92 -11.88
C LYS A 242 8.12 15.72 -13.04
N ARG A 243 8.07 17.05 -12.91
CA ARG A 243 8.62 17.99 -13.88
C ARG A 243 9.80 18.72 -13.27
N GLU A 244 11.00 18.45 -13.77
CA GLU A 244 12.23 19.13 -13.35
C GLU A 244 12.99 19.67 -14.56
N ARG A 245 13.25 20.99 -14.58
CA ARG A 245 14.12 21.65 -15.56
C ARG A 245 13.86 21.26 -17.02
N GLY A 246 12.59 21.08 -17.39
CA GLY A 246 12.15 20.73 -18.75
C GLY A 246 12.05 19.24 -19.06
N ASN A 247 12.58 18.36 -18.18
CA ASN A 247 12.39 16.92 -18.25
C ASN A 247 11.14 16.51 -17.46
N GLU A 248 10.33 15.66 -18.07
CA GLU A 248 9.15 15.07 -17.46
C GLU A 248 9.41 13.58 -17.24
N ALA A 249 9.23 13.14 -15.99
CA ALA A 249 9.36 11.75 -15.60
C ALA A 249 8.12 11.33 -14.83
N ILE A 250 7.63 10.14 -15.11
CA ILE A 250 6.41 9.60 -14.51
C ILE A 250 6.84 8.50 -13.54
N GLU A 251 6.49 8.66 -12.27
CA GLU A 251 6.62 7.61 -11.28
C GLU A 251 5.39 6.72 -11.32
N ALA A 252 5.64 5.41 -11.32
CA ALA A 252 4.63 4.39 -11.53
C ALA A 252 4.95 3.13 -10.72
N ILE A 253 3.95 2.27 -10.57
CA ILE A 253 4.13 0.93 -10.03
C ILE A 253 3.95 -0.07 -11.17
N LEU A 254 4.95 -0.91 -11.37
CA LEU A 254 4.79 -2.15 -12.13
C LEU A 254 4.31 -3.21 -11.15
N TYR A 255 3.08 -3.69 -11.28
CA TYR A 255 2.49 -4.64 -10.35
C TYR A 255 2.36 -6.06 -10.93
N ASP A 256 2.52 -6.23 -12.24
CA ASP A 256 2.57 -7.54 -12.89
C ASP A 256 3.51 -7.49 -14.08
N GLY A 257 4.06 -8.66 -14.41
CA GLY A 257 4.98 -8.93 -15.49
C GLY A 257 6.27 -8.14 -15.59
N GLU A 258 6.79 -8.11 -16.82
CA GLU A 258 8.15 -7.68 -17.10
C GLU A 258 8.14 -6.57 -18.15
N LEU A 259 8.77 -5.45 -17.81
CA LEU A 259 8.84 -4.28 -18.68
C LEU A 259 10.27 -4.07 -19.15
N ASN A 260 10.44 -3.94 -20.46
CA ASN A 260 11.72 -3.61 -21.08
C ASN A 260 11.69 -2.18 -21.61
N ARG A 261 12.85 -1.50 -21.61
CA ARG A 261 12.97 -0.13 -22.13
C ARG A 261 12.60 -0.05 -23.62
N THR A 262 12.79 -1.13 -24.37
CA THR A 262 12.44 -1.20 -25.80
C THR A 262 10.95 -1.48 -26.04
N ASP A 263 10.16 -1.73 -25.00
CA ASP A 263 8.74 -1.99 -25.14
C ASP A 263 7.98 -0.71 -25.51
N GLU A 264 6.96 -0.90 -26.34
CA GLU A 264 5.91 0.08 -26.56
C GLU A 264 4.78 -0.19 -25.58
N ILE A 265 4.25 0.86 -24.95
CA ILE A 265 3.19 0.76 -23.95
C ILE A 265 1.96 1.53 -24.42
N ALA A 266 0.80 1.08 -23.98
CA ALA A 266 -0.44 1.84 -24.03
C ALA A 266 -0.78 2.31 -22.62
N VAL A 267 -1.05 3.60 -22.47
CA VAL A 267 -1.54 4.21 -21.22
C VAL A 267 -2.98 4.63 -21.42
N ALA A 268 -3.84 4.42 -20.43
CA ALA A 268 -5.23 4.84 -20.55
C ALA A 268 -5.37 6.37 -20.49
N SER A 269 -6.23 6.93 -21.32
CA SER A 269 -6.76 8.28 -21.15
C SER A 269 -7.93 8.30 -20.15
N ILE A 270 -8.41 9.49 -19.79
CA ILE A 270 -9.61 9.65 -18.93
C ILE A 270 -10.87 9.02 -19.54
N THR A 271 -10.94 8.88 -20.87
CA THR A 271 -12.06 8.25 -21.57
C THR A 271 -11.86 6.73 -21.77
N GLY A 272 -10.74 6.19 -21.29
CA GLY A 272 -10.33 4.81 -21.50
C GLY A 272 -9.80 4.50 -22.88
N GLU A 273 -9.54 5.52 -23.71
CA GLU A 273 -8.87 5.31 -24.99
C GLU A 273 -7.35 5.16 -24.78
N PRO A 274 -6.70 4.21 -25.47
CA PRO A 274 -5.27 3.96 -25.30
C PRO A 274 -4.43 5.03 -25.99
N ILE A 275 -3.49 5.62 -25.24
CA ILE A 275 -2.41 6.46 -25.73
C ILE A 275 -1.17 5.58 -25.88
N VAL A 276 -0.78 5.29 -27.12
CA VAL A 276 0.41 4.47 -27.42
C VAL A 276 1.66 5.33 -27.40
N THR A 277 2.70 4.86 -26.71
CA THR A 277 3.95 5.60 -26.54
C THR A 277 5.13 4.67 -26.27
N LYS A 278 6.34 5.18 -26.44
CA LYS A 278 7.59 4.45 -26.23
C LYS A 278 8.33 4.95 -25.00
N ILE A 279 9.02 4.04 -24.34
CA ILE A 279 9.86 4.33 -23.19
C ILE A 279 11.22 4.83 -23.68
N ARG A 280 11.59 6.06 -23.30
CA ARG A 280 12.91 6.64 -23.57
C ARG A 280 13.92 6.22 -22.50
N ILE A 281 13.54 6.39 -21.24
CA ILE A 281 14.34 6.03 -20.06
C ILE A 281 13.47 5.23 -19.11
N LEU A 282 14.02 4.12 -18.62
CA LEU A 282 13.41 3.27 -17.60
C LEU A 282 14.35 3.22 -16.39
N GLU A 283 13.82 3.51 -15.21
CA GLU A 283 14.56 3.46 -13.96
C GLU A 283 13.78 2.66 -12.91
N GLU A 284 14.51 1.92 -12.07
CA GLU A 284 13.95 1.12 -10.98
C GLU A 284 14.35 1.69 -9.62
N ILE A 285 13.44 1.62 -8.65
CA ILE A 285 13.71 2.03 -7.27
C ILE A 285 14.88 1.22 -6.68
N ILE A 286 15.85 1.92 -6.09
CA ILE A 286 16.97 1.26 -5.40
C ILE A 286 16.46 0.73 -4.05
N PRO A 287 16.77 -0.53 -3.68
CA PRO A 287 16.35 -1.10 -2.41
C PRO A 287 16.70 -0.25 -1.18
N LEU A 288 15.72 -0.01 -0.32
CA LEU A 288 15.80 0.84 0.89
C LEU A 288 16.32 2.27 0.62
N SER A 289 15.97 2.84 -0.54
CA SER A 289 16.37 4.18 -0.95
C SER A 289 15.23 4.90 -1.65
N SER A 290 15.25 6.22 -1.65
CA SER A 290 14.35 7.08 -2.43
C SER A 290 14.83 7.34 -3.86
N LYS A 291 16.02 6.83 -4.21
CA LYS A 291 16.65 7.04 -5.52
C LYS A 291 16.30 5.92 -6.49
N PHE A 292 16.26 6.28 -7.78
CA PHE A 292 16.08 5.34 -8.88
C PHE A 292 17.41 5.10 -9.60
N LYS A 293 17.54 3.93 -10.24
CA LYS A 293 18.67 3.55 -11.08
C LYS A 293 18.18 3.20 -12.47
N THR A 294 18.78 3.79 -13.51
CA THR A 294 18.51 3.43 -14.90
C THR A 294 18.76 1.93 -15.16
N THR A 295 17.84 1.30 -15.88
CA THR A 295 17.88 -0.13 -16.23
C THR A 295 17.22 -0.38 -17.58
N GLU A 296 17.61 -1.46 -18.25
CA GLU A 296 16.98 -1.89 -19.51
C GLU A 296 15.72 -2.74 -19.27
N LYS A 297 15.59 -3.36 -18.09
CA LYS A 297 14.54 -4.34 -17.78
C LYS A 297 14.23 -4.35 -16.29
N VAL A 298 12.94 -4.50 -15.96
CA VAL A 298 12.42 -4.59 -14.60
C VAL A 298 11.39 -5.71 -14.47
N ASN A 299 11.28 -6.31 -13.29
CA ASN A 299 10.25 -7.31 -12.98
C ASN A 299 9.30 -6.76 -11.92
N ALA A 300 8.02 -7.11 -12.00
CA ALA A 300 7.09 -6.78 -10.94
C ALA A 300 7.36 -7.55 -9.64
N SER A 301 6.94 -7.03 -8.47
CA SER A 301 6.40 -5.70 -8.27
C SER A 301 7.52 -4.73 -7.91
N THR A 302 7.56 -3.56 -8.54
CA THR A 302 8.60 -2.57 -8.26
C THR A 302 8.11 -1.15 -8.57
N GLY A 303 8.69 -0.19 -7.86
CA GLY A 303 8.51 1.23 -8.19
C GLY A 303 9.41 1.58 -9.35
N ILE A 304 8.85 2.20 -10.39
CA ILE A 304 9.58 2.61 -11.58
C ILE A 304 9.43 4.11 -11.83
N ARG A 305 10.43 4.67 -12.50
CA ARG A 305 10.37 6.00 -13.09
C ARG A 305 10.58 5.88 -14.59
N ILE A 306 9.62 6.38 -15.37
CA ILE A 306 9.60 6.29 -16.82
C ILE A 306 9.71 7.70 -17.40
N GLN A 307 10.56 7.87 -18.41
CA GLN A 307 10.46 9.01 -19.32
C GLN A 307 9.95 8.51 -20.67
N LEU A 308 8.90 9.15 -21.18
CA LEU A 308 8.32 8.83 -22.47
C LEU A 308 9.05 9.59 -23.59
N THR A 309 9.04 9.02 -24.80
CA THR A 309 9.62 9.68 -25.98
C THR A 309 8.86 10.95 -26.35
N GLU A 310 7.53 10.91 -26.23
CA GLU A 310 6.64 12.03 -26.49
C GLU A 310 6.00 12.50 -25.19
N LYS A 311 5.83 13.83 -25.07
CA LYS A 311 5.09 14.40 -23.93
C LYS A 311 3.61 14.06 -24.09
N GLN A 312 3.05 13.44 -23.07
CA GLN A 312 1.65 13.02 -23.03
C GLN A 312 1.04 13.54 -21.72
N GLU A 313 -0.16 14.08 -21.79
CA GLU A 313 -0.88 14.51 -20.59
C GLU A 313 -1.51 13.29 -19.91
N ILE A 314 -0.74 12.65 -19.03
CA ILE A 314 -1.16 11.46 -18.29
C ILE A 314 -1.59 11.86 -16.88
N LEU A 315 -2.81 11.46 -16.50
CA LEU A 315 -3.33 11.68 -15.17
C LEU A 315 -2.82 10.63 -14.18
N PRO A 316 -2.60 10.99 -12.90
CA PRO A 316 -2.42 10.06 -11.80
C PRO A 316 -3.54 9.01 -11.72
N GLY A 317 -3.15 7.75 -11.51
CA GLY A 317 -4.04 6.59 -11.42
C GLY A 317 -4.28 5.86 -12.75
N MET A 318 -3.74 6.35 -13.87
CA MET A 318 -4.00 5.72 -15.16
C MET A 318 -3.24 4.39 -15.31
N PRO A 319 -3.94 3.29 -15.68
CA PRO A 319 -3.29 2.02 -15.94
C PRO A 319 -2.49 2.07 -17.24
N PHE A 320 -1.44 1.27 -17.31
CA PHE A 320 -0.70 1.01 -18.54
C PHE A 320 -0.44 -0.49 -18.72
N VAL A 321 -0.34 -0.89 -19.99
CA VAL A 321 -0.05 -2.25 -20.44
C VAL A 321 0.93 -2.23 -21.62
N LYS A 322 1.55 -3.37 -21.91
CA LYS A 322 2.33 -3.53 -23.15
C LYS A 322 1.43 -3.43 -24.37
N PHE A 323 1.86 -2.64 -25.35
CA PHE A 323 1.18 -2.54 -26.63
C PHE A 323 1.64 -3.66 -27.56
N LYS A 324 0.69 -4.45 -28.09
CA LYS A 324 0.94 -5.56 -29.04
C LYS A 324 0.11 -5.41 -30.31
N ASN A 325 -0.07 -4.17 -30.79
CA ASN A 325 -0.94 -3.86 -31.94
C ASN A 325 -2.43 -4.24 -31.74
N ASN A 326 -2.88 -4.33 -30.49
CA ASN A 326 -4.22 -4.77 -30.08
C ASN A 326 -5.05 -3.63 -29.47
N LEU A 327 -5.15 -2.49 -30.18
CA LEU A 327 -5.82 -1.28 -29.69
C LEU A 327 -7.26 -1.51 -29.18
N LYS A 328 -8.06 -2.30 -29.90
CA LYS A 328 -9.46 -2.55 -29.53
C LYS A 328 -9.59 -3.27 -28.19
N GLU A 329 -8.81 -4.34 -28.02
CA GLU A 329 -8.78 -5.13 -26.79
C GLU A 329 -8.29 -4.28 -25.60
N ILE A 330 -7.26 -3.46 -25.80
CA ILE A 330 -6.75 -2.56 -24.77
C ILE A 330 -7.78 -1.48 -24.41
N SER A 331 -8.47 -0.88 -25.39
CA SER A 331 -9.53 0.11 -25.15
C SER A 331 -10.67 -0.49 -24.33
N GLU A 332 -11.11 -1.70 -24.68
CA GLU A 332 -12.11 -2.44 -23.90
C GLU A 332 -11.62 -2.77 -22.49
N GLN A 333 -10.35 -3.19 -22.34
CA GLN A 333 -9.74 -3.43 -21.04
C GLN A 333 -9.70 -2.16 -20.19
N PHE A 334 -9.26 -1.03 -20.74
CA PHE A 334 -9.16 0.25 -20.02
C PHE A 334 -10.52 0.80 -19.64
N LYS A 335 -11.50 0.80 -20.56
CA LYS A 335 -12.89 1.16 -20.23
C LYS A 335 -13.46 0.25 -19.16
N LYS A 336 -13.13 -1.05 -19.21
CA LYS A 336 -13.48 -1.95 -18.14
C LYS A 336 -12.76 -1.58 -16.85
N GLU A 337 -11.48 -1.26 -16.83
CA GLU A 337 -10.70 -0.97 -15.62
C GLU A 337 -11.06 0.38 -14.97
N LEU A 338 -11.39 1.40 -15.76
CA LEU A 338 -11.74 2.74 -15.30
C LEU A 338 -13.21 2.89 -14.87
N GLY A 339 -14.06 1.89 -15.12
CA GLY A 339 -15.49 1.97 -14.82
C GLY A 339 -16.34 2.35 -16.03
N GLU A 340 -17.67 2.16 -15.93
CA GLU A 340 -18.56 2.94 -16.81
C GLU A 340 -18.24 4.40 -16.52
N SER A 341 -17.95 5.17 -17.57
CA SER A 341 -17.79 6.63 -17.58
C SER A 341 -18.68 7.23 -16.50
N ILE A 342 -18.09 8.06 -15.62
CA ILE A 342 -18.77 8.84 -14.57
C ILE A 342 -20.22 9.06 -14.97
N LYS A 343 -21.16 8.32 -14.35
CA LYS A 343 -22.58 8.44 -14.71
C LYS A 343 -23.01 9.83 -14.32
N THR A 344 -23.30 10.64 -15.33
CA THR A 344 -23.65 12.03 -15.15
C THR A 344 -25.14 12.18 -15.37
N GLU A 345 -25.77 12.87 -14.44
CA GLU A 345 -27.19 13.19 -14.51
C GLU A 345 -27.39 14.54 -15.21
N LYS A 346 -28.63 14.86 -15.57
CA LYS A 346 -28.96 16.19 -16.11
C LYS A 346 -28.86 17.30 -15.06
N PHE A 347 -29.03 16.94 -13.78
CA PHE A 347 -28.99 17.87 -12.65
C PHE A 347 -28.22 17.27 -11.48
N GLY A 348 -27.38 18.08 -10.85
CA GLY A 348 -26.50 17.65 -9.77
C GLY A 348 -25.34 18.61 -9.56
N ILE A 349 -24.38 18.22 -8.74
CA ILE A 349 -23.18 19.00 -8.45
C ILE A 349 -22.05 18.69 -9.44
N ILE A 350 -21.13 19.63 -9.62
CA ILE A 350 -19.89 19.39 -10.36
C ILE A 350 -18.82 18.93 -9.36
N ALA A 351 -18.37 17.69 -9.48
CA ALA A 351 -17.26 17.16 -8.71
C ALA A 351 -15.93 17.45 -9.44
N LYS A 352 -14.97 18.07 -8.75
CA LYS A 352 -13.61 18.28 -9.24
C LYS A 352 -12.61 17.69 -8.26
N ALA A 353 -11.60 17.00 -8.78
CA ALA A 353 -10.51 16.44 -7.99
C ALA A 353 -9.18 16.59 -8.73
N ASP A 354 -8.09 16.41 -8.00
CA ASP A 354 -6.70 16.50 -8.45
C ASP A 354 -6.18 15.21 -9.11
N SER A 355 -6.87 14.08 -8.90
CA SER A 355 -6.51 12.76 -9.41
C SER A 355 -7.76 11.90 -9.65
N LEU A 356 -7.61 10.85 -10.48
CA LEU A 356 -8.74 9.98 -10.83
C LEU A 356 -9.30 9.24 -9.61
N GLY A 357 -8.45 8.69 -8.76
CA GLY A 357 -8.90 8.00 -7.54
C GLY A 357 -9.55 8.95 -6.54
N SER A 358 -9.04 10.18 -6.36
CA SER A 358 -9.74 11.20 -5.56
C SER A 358 -11.13 11.49 -6.13
N LEU A 359 -11.26 11.58 -7.46
CA LEU A 359 -12.54 11.79 -8.13
C LEU A 359 -13.49 10.59 -7.88
N GLU A 360 -13.01 9.37 -8.06
CA GLU A 360 -13.81 8.15 -7.81
C GLU A 360 -14.25 8.02 -6.35
N ALA A 361 -13.37 8.27 -5.37
CA ALA A 361 -13.75 8.29 -3.95
C ALA A 361 -14.89 9.26 -3.71
N LEU A 362 -14.74 10.49 -4.22
CA LEU A 362 -15.75 11.52 -4.11
C LEU A 362 -17.06 11.07 -4.75
N LEU A 363 -17.03 10.50 -5.95
CA LEU A 363 -18.22 9.99 -6.64
C LEU A 363 -18.90 8.84 -5.88
N VAL A 364 -18.14 7.92 -5.28
CA VAL A 364 -18.68 6.83 -4.46
C VAL A 364 -19.36 7.38 -3.20
N LEU A 365 -18.72 8.34 -2.51
CA LEU A 365 -19.27 8.97 -1.32
C LEU A 365 -20.55 9.76 -1.66
N LEU A 366 -20.54 10.52 -2.75
CA LEU A 366 -21.73 11.23 -3.22
C LEU A 366 -22.86 10.26 -3.59
N GLY A 367 -22.54 9.16 -4.29
CA GLY A 367 -23.50 8.11 -4.61
C GLY A 367 -24.09 7.43 -3.39
N GLN A 368 -23.28 7.13 -2.35
CA GLN A 368 -23.76 6.57 -1.08
C GLN A 368 -24.72 7.51 -0.33
N ASN A 369 -24.58 8.82 -0.56
CA ASN A 369 -25.44 9.85 0.02
C ASN A 369 -26.57 10.30 -0.93
N ASN A 370 -26.79 9.58 -2.04
CA ASN A 370 -27.78 9.92 -3.07
C ASN A 370 -27.63 11.35 -3.64
N ILE A 371 -26.39 11.83 -3.79
CA ILE A 371 -26.08 13.12 -4.39
C ILE A 371 -25.68 12.91 -5.85
N ASN A 372 -26.46 13.47 -6.77
CA ASN A 372 -26.22 13.37 -8.21
C ASN A 372 -25.06 14.26 -8.67
N VAL A 373 -24.29 13.79 -9.64
CA VAL A 373 -23.13 14.49 -10.21
C VAL A 373 -23.34 14.73 -11.70
N VAL A 374 -22.89 15.88 -12.20
CA VAL A 374 -23.01 16.27 -13.62
C VAL A 374 -21.64 16.52 -14.25
N GLN A 375 -21.51 16.26 -15.56
CA GLN A 375 -20.31 16.57 -16.33
C GLN A 375 -20.45 17.99 -16.88
N LYS A 376 -19.39 18.79 -16.80
CA LYS A 376 -19.34 20.11 -17.43
C LYS A 376 -18.58 20.04 -18.75
#